data_AF-A0A5C6E2S0-F1
#
_entry.id   AF-A0A5C6E2S0-F1
#
_cell.length_a   1.000
_cell.length_b   1.000
_cell.length_c   1.000
_cell.angle_alpha   90.00
_cell.angle_beta   90.00
_cell.angle_gamma   90.00
#
_symmetry.space_group_name_H-M   'P 1'
#
loop_
_entity.id
_entity.type
_entity.pdbx_description
1 polymer ?
#
loop_
_entity_poly.entity_id
_entity_poly.type
_entity_poly.pdbx_seq_one_letter_code
_entity_poly.pdbx_strand_id
1 'polypeptide(L)'
;MQAKDAIRSAMNLSNLVYKSYLSDFEDAELMCRPGPGCNHMAWQTGHLIASEVSLLSTVFPKDAVELPQGFAEAHSKETAESDDPAAFLTKQEYMSLMETVREQTLAVLDRATDEELSAASPEAFRTWCPTVGDMFVLIGSHPLMHAGQIVPIRRQLGKPVLF
;
A
#
# COMPACT_ATOMS: atom_id res chain seq x y z
N MET A 1 8.01 21.62 11.85
CA MET A 1 7.74 20.29 11.27
C MET A 1 8.91 19.41 11.61
N GLN A 2 8.70 18.38 12.43
CA GLN A 2 9.70 17.35 12.72
C GLN A 2 9.72 16.32 11.59
N ALA A 3 10.76 15.48 11.50
CA ALA A 3 10.88 14.48 10.42
C ALA A 3 9.65 13.55 10.33
N LYS A 4 9.13 13.10 11.48
CA LYS A 4 7.91 12.28 11.57
C LYS A 4 6.68 12.99 11.01
N ASP A 5 6.54 14.30 11.18
CA ASP A 5 5.41 15.06 10.67
C ASP A 5 5.40 15.06 9.13
N ALA A 6 6.58 15.16 8.51
CA ALA A 6 6.72 15.13 7.05
C ALA A 6 6.41 13.74 6.49
N ILE A 7 6.92 12.68 7.13
CA ILE A 7 6.63 11.28 6.77
C ILE A 7 5.12 11.00 6.88
N ARG A 8 4.50 11.39 8.00
CA ARG A 8 3.05 11.25 8.20
C ARG A 8 2.26 12.01 7.14
N SER A 9 2.69 13.23 6.81
CA SER A 9 2.02 14.04 5.78
C SER A 9 2.09 13.37 4.41
N ALA A 10 3.23 12.78 4.05
CA ALA A 10 3.38 12.02 2.80
C ALA A 10 2.48 10.77 2.78
N MET A 11 2.45 10.00 3.87
CA MET A 11 1.54 8.85 4.04
C MET A 11 0.07 9.24 3.89
N ASN A 12 -0.34 10.33 4.53
CA ASN A 12 -1.72 10.81 4.50
C ASN A 12 -2.11 11.26 3.09
N LEU A 13 -1.24 12.00 2.40
CA LEU A 13 -1.47 12.41 1.02
C LEU A 13 -1.57 11.19 0.10
N SER A 14 -0.69 10.21 0.25
CA SER A 14 -0.74 8.98 -0.54
C SER A 14 -2.04 8.20 -0.32
N ASN A 15 -2.48 8.07 0.94
CA ASN A 15 -3.75 7.40 1.26
C ASN A 15 -4.95 8.17 0.71
N LEU A 16 -4.94 9.50 0.81
CA LEU A 16 -5.99 10.33 0.23
C LEU A 16 -6.10 10.09 -1.28
N VAL A 17 -4.98 10.21 -2.00
CA VAL A 17 -4.94 10.01 -3.46
C VAL A 17 -5.45 8.62 -3.85
N TYR A 18 -4.87 7.58 -3.25
CA TYR A 18 -5.21 6.20 -3.57
C TYR A 18 -6.67 5.86 -3.26
N LYS A 19 -7.15 6.21 -2.06
CA LYS A 19 -8.55 5.94 -1.65
C LYS A 19 -9.55 6.76 -2.48
N SER A 20 -9.24 8.02 -2.81
CA SER A 20 -10.12 8.82 -3.68
C SER A 20 -10.23 8.24 -5.09
N TYR A 21 -9.15 7.73 -5.66
CA TYR A 21 -9.20 7.10 -6.98
C TYR A 21 -10.03 5.81 -7.02
N LEU A 22 -10.27 5.16 -5.88
CA LEU A 22 -11.10 3.95 -5.77
C LEU A 22 -12.49 4.20 -5.15
N SER A 23 -12.80 5.42 -4.69
CA SER A 23 -13.97 5.66 -3.83
C SER A 23 -15.30 5.29 -4.51
N ASP A 24 -15.40 5.57 -5.81
CA ASP A 24 -16.55 5.33 -6.67
C ASP A 24 -16.42 4.05 -7.50
N PHE A 25 -15.53 3.11 -7.12
CA PHE A 25 -15.46 1.79 -7.73
C PHE A 25 -16.51 0.85 -7.14
N GLU A 26 -17.07 -0.02 -7.96
CA GLU A 26 -17.80 -1.22 -7.54
C GLU A 26 -16.84 -2.42 -7.46
N ASP A 27 -17.23 -3.48 -6.75
CA ASP A 27 -16.35 -4.65 -6.55
C ASP A 27 -15.88 -5.27 -7.88
N ALA A 28 -16.78 -5.38 -8.86
CA ALA A 28 -16.45 -5.91 -10.18
C ALA A 28 -15.40 -5.05 -10.93
N GLU A 29 -15.36 -3.75 -10.66
CA GLU A 29 -14.41 -2.83 -11.31
C GLU A 29 -12.99 -2.98 -10.74
N LEU A 30 -12.82 -3.64 -9.59
CA LEU A 30 -11.49 -3.99 -9.08
C LEU A 30 -10.77 -5.03 -9.95
N MET A 31 -11.50 -5.75 -10.81
CA MET A 31 -10.91 -6.70 -11.75
C MET A 31 -10.44 -6.04 -13.05
N CYS A 32 -10.67 -4.72 -13.21
CA CYS A 32 -10.16 -3.98 -14.36
C CYS A 32 -8.64 -3.80 -14.32
N ARG A 33 -8.02 -3.78 -15.50
CA ARG A 33 -6.57 -3.61 -15.71
C ARG A 33 -6.31 -2.31 -16.46
N PRO A 34 -5.25 -1.55 -16.13
CA PRO A 34 -4.95 -0.30 -16.82
C PRO A 34 -4.48 -0.49 -18.27
N GLY A 35 -3.94 -1.67 -18.56
CA GLY A 35 -3.48 -2.05 -19.89
C GLY A 35 -3.02 -3.51 -19.93
N PRO A 36 -2.68 -4.02 -21.12
CA PRO A 36 -2.14 -5.37 -21.29
C PRO A 36 -0.87 -5.57 -20.45
N GLY A 37 -0.78 -6.71 -19.76
CA GLY A 37 0.36 -7.05 -18.90
C GLY A 37 0.37 -6.39 -17.52
N CYS A 38 -0.63 -5.58 -17.18
CA CYS A 38 -0.77 -4.98 -15.86
C CYS A 38 -1.70 -5.81 -14.96
N ASN A 39 -1.42 -5.82 -13.66
CA ASN A 39 -2.27 -6.48 -12.66
C ASN A 39 -3.57 -5.70 -12.44
N HIS A 40 -4.66 -6.41 -12.13
CA HIS A 40 -5.93 -5.78 -11.82
C HIS A 40 -5.91 -5.10 -10.43
N MET A 41 -6.85 -4.20 -10.18
CA MET A 41 -6.83 -3.37 -8.97
C MET A 41 -7.02 -4.13 -7.66
N ALA A 42 -7.77 -5.23 -7.63
CA ALA A 42 -7.85 -6.09 -6.46
C ALA A 42 -6.47 -6.65 -6.10
N TRP A 43 -5.72 -7.20 -7.08
CA TRP A 43 -4.36 -7.68 -6.85
C TRP A 43 -3.44 -6.53 -6.38
N GLN A 44 -3.48 -5.38 -7.05
CA GLN A 44 -2.62 -4.24 -6.68
C GLN A 44 -2.91 -3.73 -5.27
N THR A 45 -4.19 -3.64 -4.90
CA THR A 45 -4.59 -3.14 -3.57
C THR A 45 -4.15 -4.08 -2.46
N GLY A 46 -4.37 -5.40 -2.60
CA GLY A 46 -3.88 -6.32 -1.59
C GLY A 46 -2.36 -6.48 -1.60
N HIS A 47 -1.69 -6.33 -2.75
CA HIS A 47 -0.23 -6.26 -2.83
C HIS A 47 0.33 -5.09 -2.01
N LEU A 48 -0.28 -3.91 -2.09
CA LEU A 48 0.13 -2.74 -1.32
C LEU A 48 -0.04 -2.97 0.19
N ILE A 49 -1.16 -3.58 0.61
CA ILE A 49 -1.42 -3.94 2.01
C ILE A 49 -0.36 -4.94 2.52
N ALA A 50 -0.14 -6.03 1.78
CA ALA A 50 0.83 -7.05 2.14
C ALA A 50 2.27 -6.50 2.18
N SER A 51 2.60 -5.63 1.22
CA SER A 51 3.92 -4.99 1.15
C SER A 51 4.16 -4.04 2.31
N GLU A 52 3.16 -3.25 2.72
CA GLU A 52 3.29 -2.35 3.88
C GLU A 52 3.60 -3.15 5.16
N VAL A 53 2.84 -4.22 5.41
CA VAL A 53 3.09 -5.13 6.55
C VAL A 53 4.49 -5.76 6.46
N SER A 54 4.87 -6.28 5.29
CA SER A 54 6.17 -6.92 5.09
C SER A 54 7.35 -5.95 5.22
N LEU A 55 7.20 -4.71 4.76
CA LEU A 55 8.26 -3.69 4.86
C LEU A 55 8.41 -3.23 6.31
N LEU A 56 7.29 -2.98 7.00
CA LEU A 56 7.30 -2.61 8.42
C LEU A 56 7.94 -3.71 9.27
N SER A 57 7.63 -4.99 9.01
CA SER A 57 8.19 -6.11 9.77
C SER A 57 9.71 -6.26 9.62
N THR A 58 10.31 -5.73 8.55
CA THR A 58 11.77 -5.76 8.37
C THR A 58 12.53 -4.83 9.32
N VAL A 59 11.86 -3.81 9.85
CA VAL A 59 12.45 -2.81 10.75
C VAL A 59 11.83 -2.85 12.16
N PHE A 60 10.56 -3.24 12.26
CA PHE A 60 9.79 -3.40 13.49
C PHE A 60 9.02 -4.74 13.48
N PRO A 61 9.71 -5.89 13.62
CA PRO A 61 9.12 -7.22 13.42
C PRO A 61 7.99 -7.58 14.40
N LYS A 62 7.94 -6.92 15.56
CA LYS A 62 6.92 -7.18 16.59
C LYS A 62 5.65 -6.35 16.42
N ASP A 63 5.67 -5.38 15.50
CA ASP A 63 4.59 -4.40 15.35
C ASP A 63 3.81 -4.57 14.04
N ALA A 64 4.15 -5.57 13.23
CA ALA A 64 3.46 -5.86 11.99
C ALA A 64 2.06 -6.44 12.25
N VAL A 65 1.08 -5.99 11.48
CA VAL A 65 -0.29 -6.52 11.53
C VAL A 65 -0.32 -7.94 10.97
N GLU A 66 -1.02 -8.85 11.64
CA GLU A 66 -1.30 -10.18 11.09
C GLU A 66 -2.38 -10.07 10.02
N LEU A 67 -2.05 -10.49 8.80
CA LEU A 67 -2.98 -10.49 7.67
C LEU A 67 -3.84 -11.76 7.69
N PRO A 68 -5.03 -11.75 7.07
CA PRO A 68 -5.82 -12.97 6.90
C PRO A 68 -5.00 -14.09 6.26
N GLN A 69 -5.25 -15.33 6.68
CA GLN A 69 -4.54 -16.50 6.15
C GLN A 69 -4.66 -16.56 4.62
N GLY A 70 -3.53 -16.75 3.93
CA GLY A 70 -3.49 -16.82 2.46
C GLY A 70 -3.53 -15.47 1.75
N PHE A 71 -3.70 -14.35 2.48
CA PHE A 71 -3.84 -13.04 1.87
C PHE A 71 -2.57 -12.61 1.13
N ALA A 72 -1.40 -12.75 1.74
CA ALA A 72 -0.14 -12.34 1.09
C ALA A 72 0.16 -13.20 -0.14
N GLU A 73 -0.13 -14.50 -0.07
CA GLU A 73 0.03 -15.45 -1.16
C GLU A 73 -0.90 -15.14 -2.33
N ALA A 74 -2.17 -14.79 -2.06
CA ALA A 74 -3.14 -14.40 -3.09
C ALA A 74 -2.73 -13.13 -3.86
N HIS A 75 -1.90 -12.27 -3.26
CA HIS A 75 -1.42 -11.00 -3.83
C HIS A 75 0.08 -11.03 -4.16
N SER A 76 0.63 -12.23 -4.38
CA SER A 76 2.01 -12.47 -4.72
C SER A 76 2.25 -12.37 -6.23
N LYS A 77 3.51 -12.34 -6.66
CA LYS A 77 3.85 -12.31 -8.09
C LYS A 77 3.39 -13.59 -8.79
N GLU A 78 3.40 -14.70 -8.07
CA GLU A 78 3.04 -16.04 -8.52
C GLU A 78 1.54 -16.15 -8.83
N THR A 79 0.70 -15.31 -8.21
CA THR A 79 -0.76 -15.28 -8.42
C THR A 79 -1.24 -14.05 -9.20
N ALA A 80 -0.32 -13.23 -9.72
CA ALA A 80 -0.63 -11.98 -10.43
C ALA A 80 -1.48 -12.15 -11.71
N GLU A 81 -1.48 -13.36 -12.27
CA GLU A 81 -2.29 -13.75 -13.44
C GLU A 81 -3.69 -14.28 -13.08
N SER A 82 -4.01 -14.42 -11.78
CA SER A 82 -5.36 -14.84 -11.38
C SER A 82 -6.40 -13.80 -11.79
N ASP A 83 -7.45 -14.24 -12.47
CA ASP A 83 -8.63 -13.44 -12.82
C ASP A 83 -9.91 -13.96 -12.13
N ASP A 84 -9.77 -14.84 -11.13
CA ASP A 84 -10.90 -15.35 -10.34
C ASP A 84 -11.31 -14.33 -9.26
N PRO A 85 -12.47 -13.65 -9.39
CA PRO A 85 -12.89 -12.65 -8.41
C PRO A 85 -13.13 -13.25 -7.02
N ALA A 86 -13.42 -14.55 -6.91
CA ALA A 86 -13.63 -15.22 -5.63
C ALA A 86 -12.35 -15.40 -4.81
N ALA A 87 -11.17 -15.21 -5.43
CA ALA A 87 -9.87 -15.23 -4.75
C ALA A 87 -9.54 -13.89 -4.06
N PHE A 88 -10.38 -12.87 -4.22
CA PHE A 88 -10.12 -11.50 -3.79
C PHE A 88 -11.22 -10.97 -2.86
N LEU A 89 -10.86 -9.98 -2.03
CA LEU A 89 -11.81 -9.31 -1.13
C LEU A 89 -12.71 -8.32 -1.89
N THR A 90 -13.80 -7.91 -1.24
CA THR A 90 -14.60 -6.76 -1.68
C THR A 90 -13.82 -5.45 -1.52
N LYS A 91 -14.24 -4.37 -2.20
CA LYS A 91 -13.65 -3.04 -2.05
C LYS A 91 -13.66 -2.59 -0.59
N GLN A 92 -14.77 -2.78 0.10
CA GLN A 92 -14.91 -2.31 1.48
C GLN A 92 -13.94 -3.04 2.40
N GLU A 93 -13.79 -4.36 2.25
CA GLU A 93 -12.84 -5.15 3.03
C GLU A 93 -11.38 -4.73 2.78
N TYR A 94 -11.00 -4.48 1.52
CA TYR A 94 -9.68 -3.92 1.22
C TYR A 94 -9.45 -2.56 1.87
N MET A 95 -10.43 -1.65 1.78
CA MET A 95 -10.28 -0.30 2.35
C MET A 95 -10.17 -0.33 3.87
N SER A 96 -10.95 -1.20 4.53
CA SER A 96 -10.87 -1.42 5.98
C SER A 96 -9.54 -2.04 6.40
N LEU A 97 -9.06 -3.07 5.69
CA LEU A 97 -7.77 -3.70 6.00
C LEU A 97 -6.59 -2.74 5.77
N MET A 98 -6.62 -1.96 4.67
CA MET A 98 -5.61 -0.92 4.41
C MET A 98 -5.59 0.15 5.51
N GLU A 99 -6.75 0.50 6.06
CA GLU A 99 -6.85 1.43 7.18
C GLU A 99 -6.24 0.86 8.45
N THR A 100 -6.60 -0.37 8.83
CA THR A 100 -6.01 -1.05 10.00
C THR A 100 -4.48 -1.14 9.89
N VAL A 101 -3.97 -1.53 8.72
CA VAL A 101 -2.52 -1.60 8.49
C VAL A 101 -1.88 -0.22 8.60
N ARG A 102 -2.46 0.82 8.00
CA ARG A 102 -1.90 2.18 8.07
C ARG A 102 -1.94 2.76 9.48
N GLU A 103 -3.02 2.55 10.22
CA GLU A 103 -3.13 3.01 11.61
C GLU A 103 -2.02 2.41 12.48
N GLN A 104 -1.73 1.12 12.30
CA GLN A 104 -0.62 0.47 12.99
C GLN A 104 0.73 1.06 12.54
N THR A 105 0.99 1.22 11.24
CA THR A 105 2.22 1.86 10.74
C THR A 105 2.43 3.25 11.34
N LEU A 106 1.37 4.06 11.42
CA LEU A 106 1.42 5.40 12.02
C LEU A 106 1.68 5.35 13.53
N ALA A 107 1.08 4.39 14.24
CA ALA A 107 1.36 4.19 15.67
C ALA A 107 2.83 3.83 15.91
N VAL A 108 3.42 3.00 15.05
CA VAL A 108 4.86 2.66 15.12
C VAL A 108 5.72 3.89 14.82
N LEU A 109 5.40 4.67 13.78
CA LEU A 109 6.10 5.92 13.46
C LEU A 109 6.10 6.89 14.66
N ASP A 110 4.97 6.97 15.36
CA ASP A 110 4.81 7.86 16.50
C ASP A 110 5.67 7.46 17.69
N ARG A 111 5.68 6.16 18.02
CA ARG A 111 6.48 5.64 19.14
C ARG A 111 7.97 5.49 18.83
N ALA A 112 8.37 5.36 17.57
CA ALA A 112 9.76 5.13 17.19
C ALA A 112 10.66 6.27 17.68
N THR A 113 11.80 5.97 18.27
CA THR A 113 12.74 7.01 18.71
C THR A 113 13.50 7.61 17.52
N ASP A 114 14.09 8.80 17.69
CA ASP A 114 14.94 9.40 16.66
C ASP A 114 16.16 8.53 16.34
N GLU A 115 16.69 7.79 17.34
CA GLU A 115 17.76 6.82 17.17
C GLU A 115 17.31 5.62 16.31
N GLU A 116 16.13 5.06 16.59
CA GLU A 116 15.54 3.98 15.79
C GLU A 116 15.30 4.43 14.34
N LEU A 117 14.76 5.64 14.13
CA LEU A 117 14.53 6.18 12.79
C LEU A 117 15.83 6.49 12.04
N SER A 118 16.89 6.86 12.75
CA SER A 118 18.21 7.15 12.15
C SER A 118 19.06 5.89 11.93
N ALA A 119 18.66 4.74 12.49
CA ALA A 119 19.35 3.48 12.30
C ALA A 119 19.37 3.09 10.82
N ALA A 120 20.41 2.34 10.42
CA ALA A 120 20.52 1.85 9.05
C ALA A 120 19.36 0.90 8.72
N SER A 121 18.78 1.03 7.54
CA SER A 121 17.77 0.10 7.03
C SER A 121 18.36 -1.29 6.73
N PRO A 122 17.52 -2.31 6.46
CA PRO A 122 17.99 -3.62 6.02
C PRO A 122 18.84 -3.53 4.74
N GLU A 123 19.83 -4.41 4.62
CA GLU A 123 20.84 -4.36 3.54
C GLU A 123 20.23 -4.31 2.13
N ALA A 124 19.13 -5.04 1.90
CA ALA A 124 18.44 -5.08 0.61
C ALA A 124 17.90 -3.71 0.14
N PHE A 125 17.66 -2.76 1.06
CA PHE A 125 17.10 -1.44 0.75
C PHE A 125 18.11 -0.30 0.95
N ARG A 126 19.20 -0.54 1.69
CA ARG A 126 20.12 0.47 2.22
C ARG A 126 20.72 1.41 1.18
N THR A 127 20.85 0.98 -0.07
CA THR A 127 21.43 1.81 -1.14
C THR A 127 20.54 2.98 -1.57
N TRP A 128 19.23 2.91 -1.34
CA TRP A 128 18.26 3.94 -1.76
C TRP A 128 17.24 4.32 -0.68
N CYS A 129 17.09 3.52 0.37
CA CYS A 129 16.48 3.89 1.65
C CYS A 129 17.53 3.73 2.76
N PRO A 130 18.46 4.67 2.98
CA PRO A 130 19.58 4.48 3.90
C PRO A 130 19.19 4.20 5.36
N THR A 131 18.10 4.80 5.84
CA THR A 131 17.65 4.74 7.24
C THR A 131 16.29 4.07 7.41
N VAL A 132 15.95 3.69 8.65
CA VAL A 132 14.59 3.25 9.00
C VAL A 132 13.54 4.34 8.71
N GLY A 133 13.88 5.61 8.90
CA GLY A 133 13.05 6.74 8.48
C GLY A 133 12.74 6.72 6.97
N ASP A 134 13.74 6.42 6.14
CA ASP A 134 13.54 6.27 4.69
C ASP A 134 12.64 5.07 4.34
N MET A 135 12.68 4.00 5.14
CA MET A 135 11.75 2.87 4.99
C MET A 135 10.30 3.29 5.24
N PHE A 136 10.04 4.15 6.23
CA PHE A 136 8.69 4.71 6.42
C PHE A 136 8.27 5.61 5.25
N VAL A 137 9.19 6.40 4.68
CA VAL A 137 8.91 7.19 3.46
C VAL A 137 8.53 6.26 2.32
N LEU A 138 9.28 5.18 2.09
CA LEU A 138 8.96 4.15 1.09
C LEU A 138 7.57 3.55 1.33
N ILE A 139 7.30 3.06 2.54
CA ILE A 139 5.99 2.50 2.93
C ILE A 139 4.87 3.50 2.61
N GLY A 140 5.05 4.75 3.01
CA GLY A 140 4.05 5.80 2.83
C GLY A 140 3.83 6.24 1.39
N SER A 141 4.85 6.13 0.53
CA SER A 141 4.80 6.58 -0.87
C SER A 141 4.52 5.45 -1.86
N HIS A 142 4.63 4.19 -1.46
CA HIS A 142 4.40 3.03 -2.32
C HIS A 142 3.00 3.04 -2.98
N PRO A 143 1.88 3.40 -2.30
CA PRO A 143 0.58 3.50 -2.98
C PRO A 143 0.55 4.59 -4.07
N LEU A 144 1.27 5.70 -3.90
CA LEU A 144 1.39 6.73 -4.96
C LEU A 144 2.14 6.22 -6.19
N MET A 145 3.14 5.35 -6.01
CA MET A 145 3.83 4.71 -7.15
C MET A 145 2.87 3.86 -7.99
N HIS A 146 1.84 3.28 -7.36
CA HIS A 146 0.79 2.51 -8.01
C HIS A 146 -0.42 3.36 -8.46
N ALA A 147 -0.66 4.52 -7.84
CA ALA A 147 -1.86 5.33 -8.08
C ALA A 147 -2.03 5.75 -9.54
N GLY A 148 -0.93 5.97 -10.26
CA GLY A 148 -0.95 6.27 -11.69
C GLY A 148 -1.59 5.17 -12.55
N GLN A 149 -1.57 3.92 -12.08
CA GLN A 149 -2.22 2.79 -12.74
C GLN A 149 -3.75 2.82 -12.58
N ILE A 150 -4.31 3.59 -11.64
CA ILE A 150 -5.76 3.65 -11.45
C ILE A 150 -6.39 4.61 -12.48
N VAL A 151 -5.66 5.64 -12.90
CA VAL A 151 -6.17 6.70 -13.78
C VAL A 151 -6.67 6.15 -15.13
N PRO A 152 -5.93 5.30 -15.87
CA PRO A 152 -6.43 4.71 -17.10
C PRO A 152 -7.73 3.92 -16.91
N ILE A 153 -7.86 3.19 -15.79
CA ILE A 153 -9.07 2.42 -15.47
C ILE A 153 -10.24 3.37 -15.24
N ARG A 154 -10.06 4.46 -14.49
CA ARG A 154 -11.09 5.50 -14.32
C ARG A 154 -11.57 6.03 -15.68
N ARG A 155 -10.66 6.23 -16.64
CA ARG A 155 -11.01 6.68 -18.00
C ARG A 155 -11.80 5.63 -18.78
N GLN A 156 -11.39 4.36 -18.71
CA GLN A 156 -12.11 3.26 -19.37
C GLN A 156 -13.54 3.12 -18.83
N LEU A 157 -13.73 3.31 -17.53
CA LEU A 157 -15.02 3.22 -16.84
C LEU A 157 -15.85 4.51 -16.93
N GLY A 158 -15.37 5.55 -17.62
CA GLY A 158 -16.08 6.84 -17.74
C GLY A 158 -16.23 7.62 -16.43
N LYS A 159 -15.39 7.33 -15.41
CA LYS A 159 -15.44 7.99 -14.11
C LYS A 159 -14.88 9.42 -14.16
N PRO A 160 -15.33 10.33 -13.28
CA PRO A 160 -14.83 11.70 -13.23
C PRO A 160 -13.32 11.78 -13.01
N VAL A 161 -12.75 12.86 -13.56
CA VAL A 161 -11.37 13.26 -13.30
C VAL A 161 -11.24 13.68 -11.85
N LEU A 162 -10.26 13.10 -11.18
CA LEU A 162 -9.77 13.57 -9.89
C LEU A 162 -8.41 14.25 -10.12
N PHE A 163 -7.88 14.89 -9.08
CA PHE A 163 -6.64 15.69 -9.13
C PHE A 163 -5.49 15.02 -9.90
#